data_AF-A0A354SDJ6-F1
#
_entry.id   AF-A0A354SDJ6-F1
#
_cell.length_a   1.000
_cell.length_b   1.000
_cell.length_c   1.000
_cell.angle_alpha   90.00
_cell.angle_beta   90.00
_cell.angle_gamma   90.00
#
_symmetry.space_group_name_H-M   'P 1'
#
loop_
_entity.id
_entity.type
_entity.pdbx_description
1 polymer ?
#
loop_
_entity_poly.entity_id
_entity_poly.type
_entity_poly.pdbx_seq_one_letter_code
_entity_poly.pdbx_strand_id
1 'polypeptide(L)' 'MEAAAHAFENPLAVWPDQPSRVEGQPPPTLLIGQGLRPVDPPIEVMFYVQGGDLVIFHVMEAQQRHLDRLK' A
#
# COMPACT_ATOMS: atom_id res chain seq x y z
N MET A 1 2.62 -7.17 -9.77
CA MET A 1 3.79 -7.30 -8.86
C MET A 1 4.81 -6.20 -9.10
N GLU A 2 5.20 -5.91 -10.35
CA GLU A 2 6.14 -4.82 -10.67
C GLU A 2 5.74 -3.45 -10.09
N ALA A 3 4.47 -3.03 -10.26
CA ALA A 3 3.96 -1.78 -9.69
C ALA A 3 4.05 -1.72 -8.16
N ALA A 4 3.82 -2.85 -7.47
CA ALA A 4 3.94 -2.90 -6.01
C ALA A 4 5.41 -2.77 -5.57
N ALA A 5 6.32 -3.50 -6.24
CA ALA A 5 7.75 -3.40 -5.96
C ALA A 5 8.27 -1.97 -6.18
N HIS A 6 7.89 -1.34 -7.30
CA HIS A 6 8.24 0.05 -7.57
C HIS A 6 7.67 1.02 -6.53
N ALA A 7 6.43 0.80 -6.07
CA ALA A 7 5.81 1.58 -5.01
C ALA A 7 6.55 1.44 -3.66
N PHE A 8 7.04 0.23 -3.33
CA PHE A 8 7.88 0.00 -2.16
C PHE A 8 9.25 0.70 -2.25
N GLU A 9 9.83 0.77 -3.45
CA GLU A 9 11.09 1.48 -3.70
C GLU A 9 10.91 3.00 -3.70
N ASN A 10 9.72 3.49 -4.07
CA ASN A 10 9.40 4.90 -4.24
C ASN A 10 8.13 5.30 -3.46
N PRO A 11 8.16 5.21 -2.11
CA PRO A 11 6.99 5.50 -1.29
C PRO A 11 6.71 7.00 -1.25
N LEU A 12 5.42 7.34 -1.32
CA LEU A 12 4.89 8.67 -1.04
C LEU A 12 4.42 8.77 0.42
N ALA A 13 3.81 7.70 0.95
CA ALA A 13 3.43 7.60 2.35
C ALA A 13 3.19 6.16 2.80
N VAL A 14 3.25 5.95 4.12
CA VAL A 14 2.97 4.66 4.77
C VAL A 14 2.17 4.92 6.04
N TRP A 15 1.06 4.22 6.21
CA TRP A 15 0.21 4.32 7.40
C TRP A 15 -0.32 2.95 7.82
N PRO A 16 -0.48 2.69 9.13
CA PRO A 16 -1.34 1.59 9.56
C PRO A 16 -2.76 1.87 9.07
N ASP A 17 -3.41 0.87 8.48
CA ASP A 17 -4.83 0.95 8.16
C ASP A 17 -5.67 0.39 9.32
N GLN A 18 -7.01 0.44 9.18
CA GLN A 18 -7.91 -0.09 10.18
C GLN A 18 -7.58 -1.56 10.50
N PRO A 19 -7.78 -2.00 11.76
CA PRO A 19 -7.55 -3.39 12.14
C PRO A 19 -8.26 -4.36 11.21
N SER A 20 -7.60 -5.46 10.86
CA SER A 20 -8.23 -6.51 10.06
C SER A 20 -9.50 -6.99 10.76
N ARG A 21 -10.58 -7.13 9.99
CA ARG A 21 -11.84 -7.70 10.48
C ARG A 21 -11.77 -9.23 10.59
N VAL A 22 -10.67 -9.83 10.17
CA VAL A 22 -10.41 -11.28 10.21
C VAL A 22 -9.63 -11.60 11.48
N GLU A 23 -10.19 -12.44 12.35
CA GLU A 23 -9.51 -12.91 13.55
C GLU A 23 -8.19 -13.60 13.20
N GLY A 24 -7.13 -13.25 13.93
CA GLY A 24 -5.78 -13.80 13.73
C GLY A 24 -4.96 -13.15 12.61
N GLN A 25 -5.52 -12.24 11.82
CA GLN A 25 -4.73 -11.47 10.85
C GLN A 25 -4.12 -10.21 11.49
N PRO A 26 -2.83 -9.93 11.23
CA PRO A 26 -2.24 -8.65 11.62
C PRO A 26 -2.99 -7.48 10.98
N PRO A 27 -3.01 -6.30 11.63
CA PRO A 27 -3.55 -5.10 11.02
C PRO A 27 -2.75 -4.77 9.76
N PRO A 28 -3.42 -4.50 8.63
CA PRO A 28 -2.73 -4.16 7.41
C PRO A 28 -2.11 -2.76 7.46
N THR A 29 -1.07 -2.59 6.67
CA THR A 29 -0.42 -1.31 6.40
C THR A 29 -0.78 -0.87 4.99
N LEU A 30 -1.21 0.37 4.86
CA LEU A 30 -1.41 1.06 3.59
C LEU A 30 -0.12 1.78 3.21
N LEU A 31 0.44 1.44 2.05
CA LEU A 31 1.48 2.19 1.39
C LEU A 31 0.89 2.86 0.16
N ILE A 32 1.19 4.15 0.00
CA ILE A 32 0.98 4.87 -1.26
C ILE A 32 2.35 5.09 -1.88
N GLY A 33 2.56 4.62 -3.09
CA GLY A 33 3.80 4.80 -3.84
C GLY A 33 3.57 5.43 -5.21
N GLN A 34 4.66 5.81 -5.86
CA GLN A 34 4.60 6.34 -7.23
C GLN A 34 4.11 5.27 -8.22
N GLY A 35 3.48 5.71 -9.30
CA GLY A 35 3.24 4.87 -10.47
C GLY A 35 4.55 4.55 -11.20
N LEU A 36 4.55 3.50 -12.02
CA LEU A 36 5.76 3.03 -12.74
C LEU A 36 6.40 4.09 -13.63
N ARG A 37 5.60 5.03 -14.13
CA ARG A 37 6.06 6.16 -14.95
C ARG A 37 5.61 7.46 -14.30
N PRO A 38 6.29 8.60 -14.57
CA PRO A 38 5.93 9.89 -13.99
C PRO A 38 4.49 10.37 -14.23
N VAL A 39 3.84 9.87 -15.29
CA VAL A 39 2.45 10.21 -15.66
C VAL A 39 1.42 9.21 -15.11
N ASP A 40 1.88 8.07 -14.60
CA ASP A 40 0.99 7.06 -14.04
C ASP A 40 0.47 7.54 -12.67
N PRO A 41 -0.79 7.21 -12.33
CA PRO A 41 -1.33 7.56 -11.02
C PRO A 41 -0.52 6.87 -9.91
N PRO A 42 -0.48 7.47 -8.70
CA PRO A 42 0.04 6.77 -7.53
C PRO A 42 -0.71 5.46 -7.29
N ILE A 43 -0.03 4.50 -6.68
CA ILE A 43 -0.57 3.16 -6.41
C ILE A 43 -0.73 2.98 -4.91
N GLU A 44 -1.87 2.44 -4.48
CA GLU A 44 -2.05 1.93 -3.12
C GLU A 44 -1.71 0.44 -3.04
N VAL A 45 -0.95 0.09 -2.02
CA VAL A 45 -0.57 -1.28 -1.68
C VAL A 45 -1.00 -1.53 -0.25
N MET A 46 -1.85 -2.53 -0.02
CA MET A 46 -2.11 -3.02 1.33
C MET A 46 -1.36 -4.32 1.58
N PHE A 47 -0.65 -4.35 2.69
CA PHE A 47 0.19 -5.48 3.07
C PHE A 47 0.22 -5.68 4.57
N TYR A 48 0.67 -6.84 5.01
CA TYR A 48 1.11 -7.07 6.40
C TYR A 48 2.36 -7.95 6.40
N VAL A 49 3.05 -8.00 7.53
CA VAL A 49 4.20 -8.89 7.74
C VAL A 49 3.76 -10.04 8.65
N GLN A 50 3.95 -11.27 8.20
CA GLN A 50 3.63 -12.47 8.96
C GLN A 50 4.79 -13.47 8.83
N GLY A 51 5.35 -13.91 9.97
CA GLY A 51 6.44 -14.89 9.96
C GLY A 51 7.73 -14.44 9.28
N GLY A 52 7.92 -13.12 9.08
CA GLY A 52 9.04 -12.56 8.32
C GLY A 52 8.73 -12.37 6.82
N ASP A 53 7.60 -12.90 6.35
CA ASP A 53 7.16 -12.74 4.97
C ASP A 53 6.28 -11.50 4.80
N LEU A 54 6.47 -10.81 3.68
CA LEU A 54 5.62 -9.70 3.24
C LEU A 54 4.43 -10.27 2.48
N VAL A 55 3.23 -10.09 3.02
CA VAL A 55 1.98 -10.51 2.37
C VAL A 55 1.27 -9.29 1.80
N ILE A 56 1.24 -9.20 0.48
CA ILE A 56 0.50 -8.17 -0.26
C ILE A 56 -0.82 -8.79 -0.71
N PHE A 57 -1.94 -8.16 -0.37
CA PHE A 57 -3.27 -8.67 -0.71
C PHE A 57 -4.11 -7.65 -1.48
N HIS A 58 -3.58 -6.43 -1.69
CA HIS A 58 -4.25 -5.38 -2.43
C HIS A 58 -3.22 -4.50 -3.16
N VAL A 59 -3.40 -4.31 -4.47
CA VAL A 59 -2.59 -3.40 -5.30
C VAL A 59 -3.50 -2.78 -6.34
N MET A 60 -3.70 -1.46 -6.27
CA MET A 60 -4.52 -0.73 -7.24
C MET A 60 -4.18 0.75 -7.25
N GLU A 61 -4.72 1.50 -8.20
CA GLU A 61 -4.58 2.96 -8.22
C GLU A 61 -5.04 3.57 -6.89
N ALA A 62 -4.25 4.51 -6.38
CA ALA A 62 -4.49 5.12 -5.09
C ALA A 62 -5.82 5.88 -5.10
N GLN A 63 -6.68 5.56 -4.13
CA GLN A 63 -7.98 6.21 -4.02
C GLN A 63 -7.81 7.67 -3.60
N GLN A 64 -8.64 8.57 -4.16
CA GLN A 64 -8.57 10.01 -3.86
C GLN A 64 -8.60 10.31 -2.34
N ARG A 65 -9.41 9.57 -1.58
CA ARG A 65 -9.49 9.72 -0.11
C ARG A 65 -8.17 9.44 0.63
N HIS A 66 -7.29 8.62 0.06
CA HIS A 66 -5.96 8.34 0.61
C HIS A 66 -4.95 9.37 0.12
N LEU A 67 -5.08 9.82 -1.13
CA LEU A 67 -4.28 10.92 -1.68
C LEU A 67 -4.52 12.25 -0.95
N ASP A 68 -5.75 12.51 -0.53
CA ASP A 68 -6.08 13.73 0.23
C ASP A 68 -5.39 13.79 1.60
N ARG A 69 -4.90 12.65 2.13
CA ARG A 69 -4.11 12.57 3.37
C ARG A 69 -2.63 12.92 3.17
N LEU A 70 -2.17 13.09 1.93
CA LEU A 70 -0.79 13.49 1.61
C LEU A 70 -0.58 15.01 1.72
N LYS A 71 -1.65 15.80 1.84
CA LYS A 71 -1.63 17.26 2.00
C LYS A 71 -1.47 17.65 3.47
#